data_AF-A0A177A657-F1
#
_entry.id   AF-A0A177A657-F1
#
_cell.length_a   1.000
_cell.length_b   1.000
_cell.length_c   1.000
_cell.angle_alpha   90.00
_cell.angle_beta   90.00
_cell.angle_gamma   90.00
#
_symmetry.space_group_name_H-M   'P 1'
#
loop_
_entity.id
_entity.type
_entity.pdbx_description
1 polymer ?
#
loop_
_entity_poly.entity_id
_entity_poly.type
_entity_poly.pdbx_seq_one_letter_code
_entity_poly.pdbx_strand_id
1 'polypeptide(L)'
;MRDLTRIREQTFKESTIISAFRKAGIWPISCNTALTKLRTYSQPTPMPTTLPIRVSTPKPSTFREVEEGLQHWKNRVPEGFSSPSKESYRNWLTGTEEVVVAGQIQELDLTAGIEARKAERLRKKRVKALLRAGNLIPPEDEDPILDPEAAESESGSESESGSERGSGSGSQVIIYYND
;
A
#
# COMPACT_ATOMS: atom_id res chain seq x y z
N MET A 1 27.18 -30.43 22.84
CA MET A 1 25.76 -30.75 22.60
C MET A 1 25.43 -32.07 23.28
N ARG A 2 24.28 -32.24 23.94
CA ARG A 2 23.88 -33.53 24.51
C ARG A 2 23.47 -34.48 23.38
N ASP A 3 23.97 -35.70 23.41
CA ASP A 3 23.67 -36.72 22.41
C ASP A 3 22.20 -37.17 22.55
N LEU A 4 21.36 -36.71 21.62
CA LEU A 4 19.92 -36.97 21.60
C LEU A 4 19.61 -38.43 21.29
N THR A 5 20.50 -39.13 20.60
CA THR A 5 20.31 -40.53 20.19
C THR A 5 20.29 -41.42 21.43
N ARG A 6 21.30 -41.26 22.29
CA ARG A 6 21.40 -41.99 23.56
C ARG A 6 20.23 -41.70 24.51
N ILE A 7 19.75 -40.45 24.57
CA ILE A 7 18.60 -40.08 25.40
C ILE A 7 17.33 -40.78 24.91
N ARG A 8 17.09 -40.80 23.60
CA ARG A 8 15.91 -41.46 23.01
C ARG A 8 15.90 -42.96 23.28
N GLU A 9 17.04 -43.64 23.11
CA GLU A 9 17.16 -45.08 23.40
C GLU A 9 16.90 -45.39 24.89
N GLN A 10 17.27 -44.46 25.79
CA GLN A 10 17.04 -44.63 27.21
C GLN A 10 15.59 -44.34 27.64
N THR A 11 14.90 -43.41 26.99
CA THR A 11 13.54 -42.98 27.37
C THR A 11 12.42 -43.72 26.66
N PHE A 12 12.61 -44.14 25.40
CA PHE A 12 11.60 -44.85 24.59
C PHE A 12 11.68 -46.37 24.71
N LYS A 13 11.83 -46.89 25.93
CA LYS A 13 11.74 -48.33 26.20
C LYS A 13 10.29 -48.77 26.26
N GLU A 14 10.02 -49.99 25.81
CA GLU A 14 8.67 -50.58 25.84
C GLU A 14 8.03 -50.51 27.24
N SER A 15 8.80 -50.80 28.28
CA SER A 15 8.35 -50.70 29.67
C SER A 15 7.93 -49.29 30.09
N THR A 16 8.65 -48.26 29.62
CA THR A 16 8.32 -46.85 29.87
C THR A 16 7.05 -46.45 29.14
N ILE A 17 6.89 -46.89 27.89
CA ILE A 17 5.69 -46.64 27.08
C ILE A 17 4.47 -47.29 27.75
N ILE A 18 4.55 -48.58 28.09
CA ILE A 18 3.45 -49.30 28.77
C ILE A 18 3.10 -48.63 30.11
N SER A 19 4.11 -48.24 30.90
CA SER A 19 3.89 -47.54 32.16
C SER A 19 3.19 -46.20 31.98
N ALA A 20 3.57 -45.43 30.95
CA ALA A 20 2.96 -44.15 30.64
C ALA A 20 1.48 -44.30 30.26
N PHE A 21 1.15 -45.28 29.40
CA PHE A 21 -0.23 -45.55 29.00
C PHE A 21 -1.10 -46.05 30.16
N ARG A 22 -0.53 -46.84 31.07
CA ARG A 22 -1.20 -47.26 32.31
C ARG A 22 -1.47 -46.08 33.23
N LYS A 23 -0.49 -45.20 33.41
CA LYS A 23 -0.64 -43.97 34.21
C LYS A 23 -1.66 -42.99 33.64
N ALA A 24 -1.81 -42.98 32.31
CA ALA A 24 -2.82 -42.18 31.62
C ALA A 24 -4.22 -42.81 31.66
N GLY A 25 -4.34 -44.07 32.10
CA GLY A 25 -5.60 -44.81 32.07
C GLY A 25 -6.05 -45.22 30.68
N ILE A 26 -5.14 -45.20 29.69
CA ILE A 26 -5.40 -45.56 28.30
C ILE A 26 -5.26 -47.08 28.12
N TRP A 27 -4.32 -47.72 28.82
CA TRP A 27 -4.09 -49.16 28.74
C TRP A 27 -3.70 -49.80 30.09
N PRO A 28 -4.50 -50.71 30.65
CA PRO A 28 -5.88 -51.07 30.25
C PRO A 28 -6.82 -49.86 30.37
N ILE A 29 -7.89 -49.85 29.57
CA ILE A 29 -8.82 -48.71 29.50
C ILE A 29 -9.47 -48.50 30.88
N SER A 30 -9.21 -47.35 31.48
CA SER A 30 -9.84 -46.92 32.74
C SER A 30 -10.42 -45.51 32.57
N CYS A 31 -11.71 -45.46 32.26
CA CYS A 31 -12.41 -44.22 31.91
C CYS A 31 -12.30 -43.15 33.00
N ASN A 32 -12.38 -43.52 34.28
CA ASN A 32 -12.27 -42.59 35.41
C ASN A 32 -10.89 -41.89 35.44
N THR A 33 -9.81 -42.65 35.26
CA THR A 33 -8.44 -42.13 35.24
C THR A 33 -8.22 -41.25 34.01
N ALA A 34 -8.65 -41.72 32.84
CA ALA A 34 -8.52 -40.99 31.57
C ALA A 34 -9.29 -39.65 31.61
N LEU A 35 -10.54 -39.65 32.09
CA LEU A 35 -11.34 -38.43 32.23
C LEU A 35 -10.75 -37.45 33.25
N THR A 36 -10.19 -37.96 34.35
CA THR A 36 -9.53 -37.11 35.35
C THR A 36 -8.28 -36.44 34.77
N LYS A 37 -7.46 -37.19 34.05
CA LYS A 37 -6.27 -36.65 33.36
C LYS A 37 -6.65 -35.68 32.25
N LEU A 38 -7.67 -36.01 31.45
CA LEU A 38 -8.19 -35.13 30.42
C LEU A 38 -8.63 -33.80 31.02
N ARG A 39 -9.46 -33.82 32.06
CA ARG A 39 -9.91 -32.59 32.76
C ARG A 39 -8.76 -31.78 33.35
N THR A 40 -7.71 -32.44 33.84
CA THR A 40 -6.54 -31.76 34.41
C THR A 40 -5.75 -31.02 33.34
N TYR A 41 -5.55 -31.62 32.17
CA TYR A 41 -4.76 -31.04 31.09
C TYR A 41 -5.60 -30.22 30.09
N SER A 42 -6.92 -30.37 30.07
CA SER A 42 -7.85 -29.58 29.24
C SER A 42 -8.25 -28.28 29.91
N GLN A 43 -7.94 -28.08 31.19
CA GLN A 43 -8.07 -26.77 31.79
C GLN A 43 -7.10 -25.83 31.05
N PRO A 44 -7.60 -24.73 30.45
CA PRO A 44 -6.70 -23.74 29.90
C PRO A 44 -5.76 -23.33 31.03
N THR A 45 -4.46 -23.46 30.79
CA THR A 45 -3.44 -22.93 31.69
C THR A 45 -3.90 -21.55 32.14
N PRO A 46 -3.95 -21.22 33.45
CA PRO A 46 -4.24 -19.89 33.91
C PRO A 46 -3.07 -18.99 33.51
N MET A 47 -3.00 -18.66 32.22
CA MET A 47 -2.26 -17.52 31.75
C MET A 47 -2.96 -16.31 32.36
N PRO A 48 -2.23 -15.29 32.83
CA PRO A 48 -2.85 -14.03 33.20
C PRO A 48 -3.75 -13.60 32.04
N THR A 49 -5.06 -13.69 32.25
CA THR A 49 -6.11 -13.46 31.25
C THR A 49 -6.31 -11.96 31.09
N THR A 50 -5.28 -11.31 30.58
CA THR A 50 -5.39 -9.98 30.03
C THR A 50 -4.52 -9.97 28.80
N LEU A 51 -5.00 -10.63 27.74
CA LEU A 51 -4.64 -10.15 26.42
C LEU A 51 -5.06 -8.68 26.42
N PRO A 52 -4.14 -7.72 26.21
CA PRO A 52 -4.54 -6.33 26.11
C PRO A 52 -5.60 -6.29 25.02
N ILE A 53 -6.75 -5.69 25.34
CA ILE A 53 -7.72 -5.29 24.33
C ILE A 53 -6.90 -4.56 23.28
N ARG A 54 -6.64 -5.23 22.15
CA ARG A 54 -5.95 -4.62 21.04
C ARG A 54 -6.98 -3.65 20.51
N VAL A 55 -6.83 -2.39 20.90
CA VAL A 55 -7.61 -1.29 20.33
C VAL A 55 -7.33 -1.39 18.83
N SER A 56 -8.30 -1.91 18.08
CA SER A 56 -8.23 -1.89 16.62
C SER A 56 -8.14 -0.42 16.25
N THR A 57 -7.02 -0.02 15.66
CA THR A 57 -6.87 1.34 15.13
C THR A 57 -8.06 1.60 14.23
N PRO A 58 -8.78 2.73 14.42
CA PRO A 58 -9.91 3.06 13.56
C PRO A 58 -9.45 3.06 12.11
N LYS A 59 -10.35 2.64 11.19
CA LYS A 59 -10.06 2.70 9.76
C LYS A 59 -9.82 4.17 9.39
N PRO A 60 -8.67 4.52 8.80
CA PRO A 60 -8.40 5.89 8.43
C PRO A 60 -9.41 6.34 7.38
N SER A 61 -9.93 7.54 7.57
CA SER A 61 -10.94 8.20 6.73
C SER A 61 -10.39 9.42 6.00
N THR A 62 -9.25 9.94 6.45
CA THR A 62 -8.58 11.12 5.88
C THR A 62 -7.15 10.76 5.47
N PHE A 63 -6.61 11.41 4.43
CA PHE A 63 -5.22 11.22 4.00
C PHE A 63 -4.21 11.40 5.15
N ARG A 64 -4.40 12.42 6.00
CA ARG A 64 -3.57 12.64 7.20
C ARG A 64 -3.54 11.45 8.15
N GLU A 65 -4.69 10.81 8.38
CA GLU A 65 -4.77 9.63 9.26
C GLU A 65 -4.03 8.43 8.65
N VAL A 66 -4.01 8.33 7.31
CA VAL A 66 -3.21 7.32 6.60
C VAL A 66 -1.72 7.59 6.77
N GLU A 67 -1.27 8.83 6.63
CA GLU A 67 0.15 9.21 6.83
C GLU A 67 0.62 8.94 8.25
N GLU A 68 -0.16 9.35 9.26
CA GLU A 68 0.13 9.07 10.67
C GLU A 68 0.23 7.56 10.92
N GLY A 69 -0.67 6.78 10.31
CA GLY A 69 -0.63 5.32 10.33
C GLY A 69 0.64 4.76 9.68
N LEU A 70 1.02 5.26 8.50
CA LEU A 70 2.25 4.85 7.82
C LEU A 70 3.49 5.11 8.67
N GLN A 71 3.59 6.29 9.29
CA GLN A 71 4.70 6.61 10.20
C GLN A 71 4.72 5.69 11.44
N HIS A 72 3.55 5.40 12.00
CA HIS A 72 3.42 4.44 13.11
C HIS A 72 3.97 3.05 12.72
N TRP A 73 3.64 2.58 11.52
CA TRP A 73 4.02 1.26 11.04
C TRP A 73 5.46 1.17 10.50
N LYS A 74 6.02 2.28 10.01
CA LYS A 74 7.42 2.38 9.55
C LYS A 74 8.41 1.97 10.65
N ASN A 75 8.11 2.34 11.89
CA ASN A 75 8.91 1.99 13.08
C ASN A 75 8.62 0.58 13.63
N ARG A 76 7.62 -0.13 13.08
CA ARG A 76 7.12 -1.41 13.59
C ARG A 76 7.22 -2.52 12.54
N VAL A 77 8.42 -2.69 11.98
CA VAL A 77 8.71 -3.84 11.11
C VAL A 77 8.70 -5.12 11.96
N PRO A 78 7.88 -6.14 11.62
CA PRO A 78 7.84 -7.37 12.39
C PRO A 78 9.21 -8.07 12.40
N GLU A 79 9.72 -8.38 13.59
CA GLU A 79 11.06 -8.94 13.78
C GLU A 79 11.21 -10.32 13.11
N GLY A 80 10.12 -11.09 13.06
CA GLY A 80 10.03 -12.41 12.44
C GLY A 80 9.97 -12.41 10.90
N PHE A 81 10.02 -11.26 10.23
CA PHE A 81 10.06 -11.22 8.77
C PHE A 81 11.44 -11.62 8.24
N SER A 82 11.44 -12.43 7.18
CA SER A 82 12.64 -12.75 6.41
C SER A 82 13.21 -11.49 5.74
N SER A 83 14.47 -11.53 5.27
CA SER A 83 15.07 -10.36 4.59
C SER A 83 14.25 -9.92 3.36
N PRO A 84 13.83 -10.82 2.44
CA PRO A 84 12.96 -10.42 1.33
C PRO A 84 11.62 -9.85 1.78
N SER A 85 10.99 -10.45 2.81
CA SER A 85 9.70 -9.94 3.32
C SER A 85 9.83 -8.55 3.96
N LYS A 86 10.95 -8.25 4.63
CA LYS A 86 11.24 -6.92 5.18
C LYS A 86 11.39 -5.88 4.07
N GLU A 87 12.05 -6.26 2.97
CA GLU A 87 12.23 -5.39 1.81
C GLU A 87 10.90 -5.12 1.10
N SER A 88 10.11 -6.17 0.81
CA SER A 88 8.78 -6.00 0.21
C SER A 88 7.86 -5.12 1.07
N TYR A 89 7.92 -5.28 2.40
CA TYR A 89 7.16 -4.45 3.33
C TYR A 89 7.57 -2.97 3.27
N ARG A 90 8.89 -2.68 3.21
CA ARG A 90 9.38 -1.31 3.07
C ARG A 90 8.98 -0.68 1.75
N ASN A 91 9.11 -1.41 0.64
CA ASN A 91 8.70 -0.92 -0.67
C ASN A 91 7.20 -0.61 -0.70
N TRP A 92 6.38 -1.47 -0.07
CA TRP A 92 4.95 -1.20 0.06
C TRP A 92 4.66 0.06 0.89
N LEU A 93 5.37 0.28 2.00
CA LEU A 93 5.22 1.49 2.80
C LEU A 93 5.57 2.75 2.00
N THR A 94 6.74 2.77 1.35
CA THR A 94 7.19 3.92 0.55
C THR A 94 6.22 4.19 -0.62
N GLY A 95 5.82 3.16 -1.36
CA GLY A 95 4.87 3.32 -2.46
C GLY A 95 3.50 3.81 -1.99
N THR A 96 3.05 3.40 -0.81
CA THR A 96 1.78 3.91 -0.25
C THR A 96 1.91 5.37 0.18
N GLU A 97 3.06 5.78 0.72
CA GLU A 97 3.37 7.18 1.06
C GLU A 97 3.28 8.07 -0.20
N GLU A 98 3.89 7.64 -1.31
CA GLU A 98 3.82 8.34 -2.61
C GLU A 98 2.37 8.43 -3.15
N VAL A 99 1.62 7.34 -3.09
CA VAL A 99 0.21 7.30 -3.57
C VAL A 99 -0.69 8.21 -2.73
N VAL A 100 -0.45 8.32 -1.43
CA VAL A 100 -1.21 9.23 -0.55
C VAL A 100 -0.96 10.68 -0.91
N VAL A 101 0.30 11.07 -1.12
CA VAL A 101 0.66 12.44 -1.54
C VAL A 101 0.07 12.75 -2.92
N ALA A 102 0.17 11.82 -3.86
CA ALA A 102 -0.44 11.98 -5.18
C ALA A 102 -1.97 12.18 -5.09
N GLY A 103 -2.64 11.45 -4.20
CA GLY A 103 -4.07 11.62 -3.94
C GLY A 103 -4.43 13.00 -3.38
N GLN A 104 -3.61 13.55 -2.48
CA GLN A 104 -3.80 14.91 -1.96
C GLN A 104 -3.65 15.98 -3.05
N ILE A 105 -2.64 15.84 -3.93
CA ILE A 105 -2.44 16.75 -5.06
C ILE A 105 -3.66 16.70 -5.99
N GLN A 106 -4.13 15.50 -6.32
CA GLN A 106 -5.33 15.34 -7.15
C GLN A 106 -6.58 15.99 -6.54
N GLU A 107 -6.77 15.90 -5.22
CA GLU A 107 -7.89 16.59 -4.54
C GLU A 107 -7.77 18.12 -4.62
N LEU A 108 -6.56 18.66 -4.52
CA LEU A 108 -6.29 20.09 -4.69
C LEU A 108 -6.56 20.54 -6.12
N ASP A 109 -6.10 19.80 -7.13
CA ASP A 109 -6.30 20.15 -8.54
C ASP A 109 -7.78 20.14 -8.90
N LEU A 110 -8.53 19.13 -8.43
CA LEU A 110 -9.98 19.07 -8.60
C LEU A 110 -10.67 20.30 -8.00
N THR A 111 -10.24 20.70 -6.80
CA THR A 111 -10.80 21.87 -6.12
C THR A 111 -10.47 23.16 -6.88
N ALA A 112 -9.22 23.34 -7.27
CA ALA A 112 -8.76 24.48 -8.06
C ALA A 112 -9.50 24.59 -9.40
N GLY A 113 -9.69 23.47 -10.12
CA GLY A 113 -10.46 23.45 -11.37
C GLY A 113 -11.95 23.76 -11.18
N ILE A 114 -12.56 23.34 -10.06
CA ILE A 114 -13.94 23.74 -9.71
C ILE A 114 -14.02 25.25 -9.46
N GLU A 115 -13.07 25.81 -8.73
CA GLU A 115 -13.02 27.24 -8.42
C GLU A 115 -12.76 28.10 -9.66
N ALA A 116 -11.81 27.72 -10.51
CA ALA A 116 -11.52 28.39 -11.78
C ALA A 116 -12.78 28.46 -12.67
N ARG A 117 -13.51 27.35 -12.82
CA ARG A 117 -14.75 27.31 -13.60
C ARG A 117 -15.85 28.19 -13.02
N LYS A 118 -15.96 28.28 -11.68
CA LYS A 118 -16.91 29.20 -11.03
C LYS A 118 -16.52 30.66 -11.27
N ALA A 119 -15.23 30.99 -11.11
CA ALA A 119 -14.72 32.34 -11.33
C ALA A 119 -14.91 32.78 -12.79
N GLU A 120 -14.63 31.90 -13.75
CA GLU A 120 -14.78 32.19 -15.18
C GLU A 120 -16.24 32.45 -15.57
N ARG A 121 -17.19 31.71 -14.98
CA ARG A 121 -18.64 31.97 -15.17
C ARG A 121 -19.04 33.35 -14.65
N LEU A 122 -18.48 33.76 -13.49
CA LEU A 122 -18.74 35.08 -12.92
C LEU A 122 -18.12 36.19 -13.79
N ARG A 123 -16.87 36.03 -14.24
CA ARG A 123 -16.19 36.94 -15.16
C ARG A 123 -16.99 37.16 -16.43
N LYS A 124 -17.36 36.08 -17.13
CA LYS A 124 -18.20 36.13 -18.34
C LYS A 124 -19.54 36.85 -18.10
N LYS A 125 -20.17 36.63 -16.95
CA LYS A 125 -21.42 37.32 -16.58
C LYS A 125 -21.20 38.83 -16.38
N ARG A 126 -20.11 39.25 -15.71
CA ARG A 126 -19.74 40.65 -15.53
C ARG A 126 -19.44 41.33 -16.87
N VAL A 127 -18.59 40.72 -17.69
CA VAL A 127 -18.24 41.22 -19.03
C VAL A 127 -19.48 41.43 -19.88
N LYS A 128 -20.39 40.44 -19.93
CA LYS A 128 -21.64 40.56 -20.68
C LYS A 128 -22.52 41.70 -20.18
N ALA A 129 -22.57 41.93 -18.86
CA ALA A 129 -23.33 43.04 -18.28
C ALA A 129 -22.73 44.40 -18.62
N LEU A 130 -21.40 44.53 -18.56
CA LEU A 130 -20.68 45.76 -18.93
C LEU A 130 -20.84 46.10 -20.41
N LEU A 131 -20.66 45.11 -21.28
CA LEU A 131 -20.88 45.27 -22.72
C LEU A 131 -22.30 45.70 -23.04
N ARG A 132 -23.31 45.12 -22.35
CA ARG A 132 -24.71 45.52 -22.51
C ARG A 132 -24.98 46.95 -22.04
N ALA A 133 -24.27 47.41 -21.01
CA ALA A 133 -24.35 48.77 -20.50
C ALA A 133 -23.55 49.79 -21.33
N GLY A 134 -22.79 49.34 -22.35
CA GLY A 134 -21.89 50.19 -23.13
C GLY A 134 -20.64 50.63 -22.37
N ASN A 135 -20.30 49.96 -21.27
CA ASN A 135 -19.13 50.25 -20.45
C ASN A 135 -17.90 49.48 -20.96
N LEU A 136 -16.71 50.05 -20.76
CA LEU A 136 -15.44 49.37 -21.02
C LEU A 136 -15.24 48.22 -20.03
N ILE A 137 -14.53 47.19 -20.48
CA ILE A 137 -14.16 46.03 -19.65
C ILE A 137 -12.95 46.42 -18.80
N PRO A 138 -12.97 46.19 -17.47
CA PRO A 138 -11.81 46.36 -16.62
C PRO A 138 -10.66 45.42 -17.02
N PRO A 139 -9.39 45.81 -16.85
CA PRO A 139 -8.23 44.99 -17.22
C PRO A 139 -8.22 43.61 -16.53
N GLU A 140 -8.77 43.49 -15.32
CA GLU A 140 -8.91 42.21 -14.59
C GLU A 140 -9.83 41.19 -15.29
N ASP A 141 -10.78 41.66 -16.10
CA ASP A 141 -11.78 40.85 -16.78
C ASP A 141 -11.44 40.64 -18.27
N GLU A 142 -10.32 41.17 -18.77
CA GLU A 142 -9.87 41.01 -20.17
C GLU A 142 -9.44 39.57 -20.44
N ASP A 143 -8.61 39.02 -19.56
CA ASP A 143 -8.04 37.69 -19.73
C ASP A 143 -9.00 36.57 -19.28
N PRO A 144 -9.13 35.48 -20.05
CA PRO A 144 -9.82 34.27 -19.59
C PRO A 144 -9.12 33.64 -18.40
N ILE A 145 -9.90 33.20 -17.40
CA ILE A 145 -9.34 32.41 -16.29
C ILE A 145 -9.08 31.00 -16.82
N LEU A 146 -7.80 30.61 -16.86
CA LEU A 146 -7.35 29.31 -17.32
C LEU A 146 -7.75 28.21 -16.32
N ASP A 147 -8.22 27.08 -16.84
CA ASP A 147 -8.50 25.89 -16.03
C ASP A 147 -7.17 25.16 -15.77
N PRO A 148 -6.79 24.89 -14.50
CA PRO A 148 -5.54 24.19 -14.20
C PRO A 148 -5.41 22.84 -14.93
N GLU A 149 -6.52 22.12 -15.14
CA GLU A 149 -6.51 20.83 -15.85
C GLU A 149 -6.18 20.99 -17.35
N ALA A 150 -6.54 22.13 -17.96
CA ALA A 150 -6.24 22.40 -19.37
C ALA A 150 -4.78 22.84 -19.56
N ALA A 151 -4.21 23.55 -18.60
CA ALA A 151 -2.83 24.06 -18.67
C ALA A 151 -1.78 22.94 -18.72
N GLU A 152 -2.04 21.79 -18.09
CA GLU A 152 -1.12 20.64 -18.09
C GLU A 152 -1.05 19.94 -19.46
N SER A 153 -2.07 20.08 -20.30
CA SER A 153 -2.12 19.46 -21.63
C SER A 153 -1.34 20.21 -22.70
N GLU A 154 -0.93 21.46 -22.45
CA GLU A 154 -0.24 22.30 -23.44
C GLU A 154 1.27 22.46 -23.17
N SER A 155 1.78 21.98 -22.03
CA SER A 155 3.21 22.03 -21.66
C SER A 155 4.02 20.82 -22.16
N GLY A 156 3.80 20.40 -23.41
CA GLY A 156 4.36 19.16 -23.96
C GLY A 156 4.71 19.22 -25.44
N SER A 157 5.18 20.35 -25.96
CA SER A 157 5.64 20.42 -27.36
C SER A 157 6.54 21.63 -27.65
N GLU A 158 7.75 21.62 -27.08
CA GLU A 158 8.87 22.40 -27.61
C GLU A 158 10.03 21.46 -27.97
N SER A 159 10.11 21.06 -29.24
CA SER A 159 11.37 20.66 -29.88
C SER A 159 11.33 20.96 -31.38
N GLU A 160 11.84 22.16 -31.66
CA GLU A 160 12.56 22.65 -32.84
C GLU A 160 12.31 22.03 -34.23
N SER A 161 11.88 22.95 -35.10
CA SER A 161 11.96 22.95 -36.56
C SER A 161 13.38 22.69 -37.09
N GLY A 162 13.47 21.77 -38.05
CA GLY A 162 14.66 21.54 -38.89
C GLY A 162 14.24 20.89 -40.22
N SER A 163 13.54 21.66 -41.05
CA SER A 163 13.07 21.25 -42.36
C SER A 163 14.18 21.45 -43.41
N GLU A 164 14.77 20.38 -43.92
CA GLU A 164 15.46 20.41 -45.23
C GLU A 164 15.03 19.20 -46.07
N ARG A 165 14.32 19.51 -47.16
CA ARG A 165 14.00 18.59 -48.25
C ARG A 165 15.19 18.52 -49.20
N GLY A 166 15.65 17.33 -49.54
CA GLY A 166 16.61 17.09 -50.60
C GLY A 166 16.37 15.75 -51.29
N SER A 167 15.76 15.81 -52.48
CA SER A 167 15.57 14.69 -53.42
C SER A 167 16.90 14.19 -54.00
N GLY A 168 17.01 12.87 -54.21
CA GLY A 168 18.03 12.23 -55.07
C GLY A 168 18.10 10.72 -54.82
N SER A 169 17.43 9.92 -55.64
CA SER A 169 18.01 9.12 -56.74
C SER A 169 18.79 7.88 -56.26
N GLY A 170 18.36 6.71 -56.74
CA GLY A 170 18.62 5.41 -56.12
C GLY A 170 20.02 4.83 -56.33
N SER A 171 20.30 3.74 -55.60
CA SER A 171 21.15 2.62 -56.03
C SER A 171 21.10 1.46 -55.01
N GLN A 172 20.64 0.33 -55.53
CA GLN A 172 21.02 -1.07 -55.26
C GLN A 172 21.38 -1.54 -53.84
N VAL A 173 20.57 -2.50 -53.39
CA VAL A 173 20.81 -3.41 -52.26
C VAL A 173 22.00 -4.33 -52.60
N ILE A 174 23.04 -4.33 -51.76
CA ILE A 174 24.06 -5.39 -51.73
C ILE A 174 23.91 -6.11 -50.38
N ILE A 175 23.56 -7.40 -50.45
CA ILE A 175 23.49 -8.30 -49.30
C ILE A 175 24.79 -9.12 -49.32
N TYR A 176 25.65 -8.97 -48.31
CA TYR A 176 26.81 -9.84 -48.13
C TYR A 176 26.40 -11.08 -47.34
N TYR A 177 26.51 -12.25 -47.97
CA TYR A 177 26.60 -13.54 -47.28
C TYR A 177 28.04 -13.71 -46.78
N ASN A 178 28.22 -14.07 -45.51
CA ASN A 178 29.46 -14.64 -45.02
C ASN A 178 29.29 -16.16 -44.99
N ASP A 179 30.28 -16.86 -45.55
CA ASP A 179 30.48 -18.32 -45.52
C ASP A 179 30.58 -18.88 -44.10
#